data_AF-A0A7M1T256-F1
#
_entry.id   AF-A0A7M1T256-F1
#
_cell.length_a   1.000
_cell.length_b   1.000
_cell.length_c   1.000
_cell.angle_alpha   90.00
_cell.angle_beta   90.00
_cell.angle_gamma   90.00
#
_symmetry.space_group_name_H-M   'P 1'
#
loop_
_entity.id
_entity.type
_entity.pdbx_description
1 polymer ?
#
loop_
_entity_poly.entity_id
_entity_poly.type
_entity_poly.pdbx_seq_one_letter_code
_entity_poly.pdbx_strand_id
1 'polypeptide(L)'
;MTNLEKRVAAFETSFNHIDNTLKKFEKALSDLKNAQADLQKLEEYYYNGWAEDLEADRRGEISNGINRGILSEDAIYNLLGESRSIGVEMIKVAIKMVE
;
A
#
# COMPACT_ATOMS: atom_id res chain seq x y z
N MET A 1 29.79 0.94 33.20
CA MET A 1 30.01 0.54 31.79
C MET A 1 31.26 1.19 31.24
N THR A 2 32.16 0.38 30.67
CA THR A 2 33.35 0.80 29.93
C THR A 2 32.99 1.46 28.60
N ASN A 3 33.93 2.15 27.97
CA ASN A 3 33.73 2.71 26.61
C ASN A 3 33.45 1.63 25.56
N LEU A 4 34.02 0.43 25.74
CA LEU A 4 33.75 -0.72 24.88
C LEU A 4 32.29 -1.15 25.00
N GLU A 5 31.79 -1.35 26.22
CA GLU A 5 30.40 -1.78 26.47
C GLU A 5 29.39 -0.76 25.94
N LYS A 6 29.64 0.54 26.11
CA LYS A 6 28.78 1.60 25.55
C LYS A 6 28.69 1.54 24.04
N ARG A 7 29.83 1.34 23.37
CA ARG A 7 29.88 1.24 21.90
C ARG A 7 29.15 0.00 21.39
N VAL A 8 29.38 -1.15 22.01
CA VAL A 8 28.71 -2.41 21.62
C VAL A 8 27.19 -2.30 21.82
N ALA A 9 26.73 -1.79 22.96
CA ALA A 9 25.30 -1.61 23.22
C ALA A 9 24.61 -0.67 22.22
N ALA A 10 25.29 0.40 21.80
CA ALA A 10 24.77 1.31 20.80
C ALA A 10 24.58 0.62 19.44
N PHE A 11 25.59 -0.12 18.96
CA PHE A 11 25.49 -0.86 17.71
C PHE A 11 24.47 -2.00 17.77
N GLU A 12 24.39 -2.71 18.89
CA GLU A 12 23.39 -3.76 19.10
C GLU A 12 21.96 -3.20 19.04
N THR A 13 21.75 -2.00 19.59
CA THR A 13 20.46 -1.29 19.50
C THR A 13 20.11 -0.96 18.05
N SER A 14 21.05 -0.42 17.28
CA SER A 14 20.86 -0.13 15.86
C SER A 14 20.61 -1.40 15.04
N PHE A 15 21.37 -2.47 15.29
CA PHE A 15 21.21 -3.75 14.62
C PHE A 15 19.80 -4.32 14.81
N ASN A 16 19.36 -4.42 16.06
CA ASN A 16 18.03 -4.96 16.37
C ASN A 16 16.90 -4.09 15.79
N HIS A 17 17.08 -2.78 15.74
CA HIS A 17 16.12 -1.89 15.09
C HIS A 17 16.00 -2.16 13.58
N ILE A 18 17.14 -2.28 12.88
CA ILE A 18 17.17 -2.52 11.44
C ILE A 18 16.61 -3.90 11.11
N ASP A 19 17.06 -4.95 11.81
CA ASP A 19 16.61 -6.34 11.61
C ASP A 19 15.09 -6.47 11.76
N ASN A 20 14.53 -5.90 12.83
CA ASN A 20 13.08 -5.93 13.06
C ASN A 20 12.30 -5.13 12.01
N THR A 21 12.83 -3.98 11.58
CA THR A 21 12.20 -3.15 10.53
C THR A 21 12.15 -3.90 9.20
N LEU A 22 13.26 -4.53 8.80
CA LEU A 22 13.33 -5.29 7.55
C LEU A 22 12.38 -6.49 7.55
N LYS A 23 12.31 -7.27 8.64
CA LYS A 23 11.39 -8.41 8.76
C LYS A 23 9.92 -8.00 8.61
N LYS A 24 9.52 -6.89 9.24
CA LYS A 24 8.16 -6.35 9.11
C LYS A 24 7.88 -5.86 7.69
N PHE A 25 8.84 -5.16 7.09
CA PHE A 25 8.70 -4.64 5.74
C PHE A 25 8.64 -5.76 4.70
N GLU A 26 9.41 -6.84 4.86
CA GLU A 26 9.37 -8.00 3.96
C GLU A 26 7.97 -8.60 3.87
N LYS A 27 7.30 -8.78 5.01
CA LYS A 27 5.90 -9.24 5.03
C LYS A 27 4.98 -8.25 4.31
N ALA A 28 5.04 -6.97 4.65
CA ALA A 28 4.20 -5.94 4.04
C ALA A 28 4.42 -5.83 2.52
N LEU A 29 5.66 -5.95 2.07
CA LEU A 29 6.04 -5.95 0.66
C LEU A 29 5.49 -7.17 -0.07
N SER A 30 5.51 -8.34 0.56
CA SER A 30 4.89 -9.56 0.01
C SER A 30 3.37 -9.39 -0.15
N ASP A 31 2.70 -8.89 0.89
CA ASP A 31 1.26 -8.63 0.85
C ASP A 31 0.91 -7.61 -0.26
N LEU A 32 1.70 -6.53 -0.38
CA LEU A 32 1.52 -5.51 -1.42
C LEU A 32 1.73 -6.06 -2.83
N LYS A 33 2.73 -6.94 -3.03
CA LYS A 33 2.97 -7.63 -4.30
C LYS A 33 1.78 -8.49 -4.72
N ASN A 34 1.21 -9.24 -3.77
CA ASN A 34 0.05 -10.09 -4.03
C ASN A 34 -1.20 -9.26 -4.36
N ALA A 35 -1.35 -8.07 -3.77
CA ALA A 35 -2.48 -7.17 -4.01
C ALA A 35 -2.42 -6.43 -5.37
N GLN A 36 -1.26 -6.40 -6.06
CA GLN A 36 -1.13 -5.64 -7.31
C GLN A 36 -2.09 -6.11 -8.42
N ALA A 37 -2.35 -7.42 -8.50
CA ALA A 37 -3.27 -7.96 -9.51
C ALA A 37 -4.70 -7.47 -9.28
N ASP A 38 -5.15 -7.32 -8.04
CA ASP A 38 -6.48 -6.81 -7.73
C ASP A 38 -6.56 -5.29 -7.87
N LEU A 39 -5.47 -4.58 -7.56
CA LEU A 39 -5.36 -3.14 -7.85
C LEU A 39 -5.50 -2.86 -9.35
N GLN A 40 -4.85 -3.66 -10.20
CA GLN A 40 -4.95 -3.53 -11.65
C GLN A 40 -6.37 -3.79 -12.17
N LYS A 41 -7.06 -4.81 -11.66
CA LYS A 41 -8.47 -5.05 -12.01
C LYS A 41 -9.36 -3.88 -11.60
N LEU A 42 -9.10 -3.30 -10.42
CA LEU A 42 -9.86 -2.16 -9.92
C LEU A 42 -9.60 -0.89 -10.74
N GLU A 43 -8.36 -0.68 -11.20
CA GLU A 43 -8.02 0.39 -12.14
C GLU A 43 -8.75 0.22 -13.49
N GLU A 44 -8.73 -1.00 -14.05
CA GLU A 44 -9.45 -1.31 -15.29
C GLU A 44 -10.96 -1.09 -15.14
N TYR A 45 -11.53 -1.52 -14.02
CA TYR A 45 -12.94 -1.29 -13.69
C TYR A 45 -13.27 0.21 -13.60
N TYR A 46 -12.44 0.98 -12.91
CA TYR A 46 -12.66 2.42 -12.73
C TYR A 46 -12.73 3.17 -14.07
N TYR A 47 -11.85 2.83 -15.01
CA TYR A 47 -11.83 3.48 -16.31
C TYR A 47 -12.89 2.99 -17.29
N ASN A 48 -13.35 1.74 -17.18
CA ASN A 48 -14.18 1.13 -18.22
C ASN A 48 -15.62 0.78 -17.80
N GLY A 49 -15.92 0.61 -16.51
CA GLY A 49 -17.23 0.12 -16.04
C GLY A 49 -17.86 0.95 -14.93
N TRP A 50 -17.05 1.59 -14.09
CA TRP A 50 -17.52 2.30 -12.89
C TRP A 50 -18.63 3.33 -13.16
N ALA A 51 -18.52 4.10 -14.24
CA ALA A 51 -19.50 5.14 -14.57
C ALA A 51 -20.89 4.54 -14.91
N GLU A 52 -20.94 3.39 -15.58
CA GLU A 52 -22.20 2.72 -15.91
C GLU A 52 -22.87 2.18 -14.64
N ASP A 53 -22.10 1.55 -13.76
CA ASP A 53 -22.61 1.02 -12.49
C ASP A 53 -23.08 2.13 -11.54
N LEU A 54 -22.41 3.29 -11.54
CA LEU A 54 -22.86 4.46 -10.77
C LEU A 54 -24.22 4.97 -11.26
N GLU A 55 -24.44 5.00 -12.57
CA GLU A 55 -25.75 5.36 -13.12
C GLU A 55 -26.82 4.31 -12.81
N ALA A 56 -26.48 3.02 -12.84
CA ALA A 56 -27.38 1.95 -12.42
C ALA A 56 -27.77 2.07 -10.94
N ASP A 57 -26.82 2.44 -10.08
CA ASP A 57 -27.09 2.72 -8.67
C ASP A 57 -28.06 3.90 -8.49
N ARG A 58 -27.83 4.99 -9.24
CA ARG A 58 -28.71 6.18 -9.24
C ARG A 58 -30.14 5.85 -9.69
N ARG A 59 -30.31 4.85 -10.57
CA ARG A 59 -31.62 4.33 -10.99
C ARG A 59 -32.24 3.34 -10.00
N GLY A 60 -31.53 2.97 -8.94
CA GLY A 60 -32.01 2.03 -7.92
C GLY A 60 -31.93 0.56 -8.34
N GLU A 61 -31.09 0.23 -9.32
CA GLU A 61 -30.94 -1.14 -9.85
C GLU A 61 -30.08 -2.03 -8.94
N ILE A 62 -29.30 -1.44 -8.03
CA ILE A 62 -28.46 -2.16 -7.08
C ILE A 62 -29.24 -2.39 -5.78
N SER A 63 -29.32 -3.65 -5.34
CA SER A 63 -30.01 -4.01 -4.10
C SER A 63 -29.38 -3.34 -2.85
N ASN A 64 -30.20 -3.06 -1.83
CA ASN A 64 -29.75 -2.37 -0.61
C ASN A 64 -28.77 -3.18 0.27
N GLY A 65 -28.59 -4.48 -0.02
CA GLY A 65 -27.65 -5.34 0.72
C GLY A 65 -26.20 -5.27 0.22
N ILE A 66 -25.94 -4.58 -0.89
CA ILE A 66 -24.59 -4.45 -1.47
C ILE A 66 -23.92 -3.19 -0.94
N ASN A 67 -22.68 -3.32 -0.45
CA ASN A 67 -21.84 -2.18 -0.10
C ASN A 67 -21.36 -1.48 -1.39
N ARG A 68 -21.54 -0.17 -1.44
CA ARG A 68 -21.34 0.67 -2.64
C ARG A 68 -20.18 1.65 -2.49
N GLY A 69 -19.27 1.41 -1.55
CA GLY A 69 -18.11 2.30 -1.33
C GLY A 69 -17.30 2.55 -2.61
N ILE A 70 -17.21 1.55 -3.49
CA ILE A 70 -16.52 1.66 -4.79
C ILE A 70 -17.21 2.62 -5.77
N LEU A 71 -18.51 2.90 -5.60
CA LEU A 71 -19.27 3.82 -6.45
C LEU A 71 -19.20 5.27 -5.97
N SER A 72 -18.48 5.54 -4.87
CA SER A 72 -18.09 6.91 -4.57
C SER A 72 -17.02 7.37 -5.57
N GLU A 73 -17.11 8.64 -6.00
CA GLU A 73 -16.19 9.25 -6.97
C GLU A 73 -14.72 9.15 -6.52
N ASP A 74 -14.50 9.28 -5.21
CA ASP A 74 -13.16 9.43 -4.64
C ASP A 74 -12.50 8.11 -4.22
N ALA A 75 -13.25 7.03 -3.95
CA ALA A 75 -12.67 5.85 -3.29
C ALA A 75 -11.59 5.17 -4.13
N ILE A 76 -11.91 4.81 -5.38
CA ILE A 76 -10.95 4.12 -6.25
C ILE A 76 -9.84 5.09 -6.67
N TYR A 77 -10.20 6.33 -7.00
CA TYR A 77 -9.23 7.36 -7.40
C TYR A 77 -8.15 7.60 -6.32
N ASN A 78 -8.57 7.78 -5.06
CA ASN A 78 -7.65 7.99 -3.94
C ASN A 78 -6.78 6.76 -3.71
N LEU A 79 -7.34 5.56 -3.77
CA LEU A 79 -6.58 4.32 -3.60
C LEU A 79 -5.48 4.16 -4.68
N LEU A 80 -5.80 4.46 -5.94
CA LEU A 80 -4.82 4.44 -7.04
C LEU A 80 -3.72 5.49 -6.83
N GLY A 81 -4.10 6.69 -6.38
CA GLY A 81 -3.16 7.77 -6.05
C GLY A 81 -2.21 7.39 -4.90
N GLU A 82 -2.74 6.83 -3.81
CA GLU A 82 -1.97 6.36 -2.66
C GLU A 82 -0.99 5.26 -3.08
N SER A 83 -1.44 4.29 -3.88
CA SER A 83 -0.57 3.23 -4.40
C SER A 83 0.62 3.79 -5.20
N ARG A 84 0.37 4.74 -6.09
CA ARG A 84 1.43 5.42 -6.88
C ARG A 84 2.40 6.18 -5.97
N SER A 85 1.88 6.91 -4.97
CA SER A 85 2.69 7.63 -3.99
C SER A 85 3.62 6.71 -3.21
N ILE A 86 3.09 5.58 -2.71
CA ILE A 86 3.88 4.54 -2.04
C ILE A 86 4.94 3.97 -2.97
N GLY A 87 4.62 3.69 -4.23
CA GLY A 87 5.58 3.20 -5.22
C GLY A 87 6.78 4.14 -5.42
N VAL A 88 6.55 5.46 -5.44
CA VAL A 88 7.62 6.46 -5.53
C VAL A 88 8.53 6.42 -4.30
N GLU A 89 7.95 6.35 -3.09
CA GLU A 89 8.74 6.24 -1.87
C GLU A 89 9.54 4.94 -1.81
N MET A 90 8.97 3.83 -2.27
CA MET A 90 9.68 2.55 -2.38
C MET A 90 10.90 2.65 -3.30
N ILE A 91 10.79 3.34 -4.44
CA ILE A 91 11.93 3.57 -5.34
C ILE A 91 13.02 4.38 -4.64
N LYS A 92 12.66 5.48 -3.96
CA LYS A 92 13.64 6.31 -3.22
C LYS A 92 14.37 5.52 -2.14
N VAL A 93 13.65 4.66 -1.42
CA VAL A 93 14.25 3.79 -0.40
C VAL A 93 15.16 2.75 -1.05
N ALA A 94 14.70 2.09 -2.11
CA ALA A 94 15.47 1.08 -2.83
C ALA A 94 16.79 1.64 -3.37
N ILE A 95 16.77 2.85 -3.96
CA ILE A 95 17.99 3.54 -4.42
C ILE A 95 18.99 3.72 -3.27
N LYS A 96 18.54 4.27 -2.13
CA LYS A 96 19.41 4.46 -0.96
C LYS A 96 19.96 3.16 -0.36
N MET A 97 19.32 2.02 -0.60
CA MET A 97 19.78 0.72 -0.12
C MET A 97 20.85 0.09 -1.01
N VAL A 98 20.96 0.51 -2.27
CA VAL A 98 21.90 -0.05 -3.26
C VAL A 98 23.03 0.91 -3.65
N GLU A 99 22.94 2.18 -3.27
CA GLU A 99 24.04 3.16 -3.27
C GLU A 99 25.11 2.83 -2.22
#